data_AF-A0AB39RHP9-F1
#
_entry.id   AF-A0AB39RHP9-F1
#
_cell.length_a   1.000
_cell.length_b   1.000
_cell.length_c   1.000
_cell.angle_alpha   90.00
_cell.angle_beta   90.00
_cell.angle_gamma   90.00
#
_symmetry.space_group_name_H-M   'P 1'
#
loop_
_entity.id
_entity.type
_entity.pdbx_description
1 polymer ?
#
loop_
_entity_poly.entity_id
_entity_poly.type
_entity_poly.pdbx_seq_one_letter_code
_entity_poly.pdbx_strand_id
1 'polypeptide(L)'
;MSSTFDHRDPPPRQERPDAPTARLALKATGASRGLLDGAWWPRSRDLARELPALIDVLDPLWGRITRIAVNPTHWPVVPRQIPVRGHVVKVGWFTTELDPHKILLLSYTAGRWDLLVIPPGTGAASAARLMKAAVEYDGPPLTASALMAAEAESPHDVSAADRTPDPEEAEESWEYEGGASSIHTIGTPLTAAPERPSRLIVGM
;
A
#
# COMPACT_ATOMS: atom_id res chain seq x y z
N MET A 1 -63.21 -6.48 -29.47
CA MET A 1 -62.51 -5.33 -28.85
C MET A 1 -62.85 -5.39 -27.36
N SER A 2 -61.96 -5.55 -26.40
CA SER A 2 -60.51 -5.37 -26.36
C SER A 2 -59.90 -6.25 -25.27
N SER A 3 -58.70 -6.78 -25.51
CA SER A 3 -57.84 -7.41 -24.51
C SER A 3 -57.34 -6.38 -23.51
N THR A 4 -57.52 -6.63 -22.22
CA THR A 4 -56.80 -5.93 -21.16
C THR A 4 -55.62 -6.81 -20.74
N PHE A 5 -54.45 -6.55 -21.33
CA PHE A 5 -53.19 -7.09 -20.82
C PHE A 5 -52.86 -6.38 -19.51
N ASP A 6 -52.95 -7.13 -18.41
CA ASP A 6 -52.42 -6.73 -17.11
C ASP A 6 -50.90 -6.64 -17.23
N HIS A 7 -50.41 -5.41 -17.39
CA HIS A 7 -48.98 -5.11 -17.41
C HIS A 7 -48.47 -5.15 -15.97
N ARG A 8 -48.10 -6.34 -15.50
CA ARG A 8 -47.40 -6.51 -14.22
C ARG A 8 -46.03 -5.84 -14.36
N ASP A 9 -45.93 -4.63 -13.82
CA ASP A 9 -44.67 -3.90 -13.66
C ASP A 9 -43.62 -4.81 -13.01
N PRO A 10 -42.41 -4.97 -13.59
CA PRO A 10 -41.34 -5.67 -12.90
C PRO A 10 -40.97 -4.89 -11.63
N PRO A 11 -40.71 -5.57 -10.50
CA PRO A 11 -40.29 -4.86 -9.30
C PRO A 11 -39.03 -4.03 -9.60
N PRO A 12 -38.90 -2.82 -9.02
CA PRO A 12 -37.72 -2.01 -9.23
C PRO A 12 -36.50 -2.85 -8.87
N ARG A 13 -35.59 -3.02 -9.83
CA ARG A 13 -34.27 -3.56 -9.55
C ARG A 13 -33.69 -2.68 -8.46
N GLN A 14 -33.55 -3.22 -7.24
CA GLN A 14 -32.82 -2.55 -6.18
C GLN A 14 -31.41 -2.32 -6.71
N GLU A 15 -31.17 -1.12 -7.23
CA GLU A 15 -29.85 -0.57 -7.45
C GLU A 15 -29.21 -0.56 -6.06
N ARG A 16 -28.43 -1.61 -5.78
CA ARG A 16 -27.58 -1.64 -4.60
C ARG A 16 -26.74 -0.37 -4.71
N PRO A 17 -26.82 0.56 -3.73
CA PRO A 17 -25.98 1.75 -3.77
C PRO A 17 -24.54 1.30 -4.01
N ASP A 18 -23.87 1.93 -4.97
CA ASP A 18 -22.53 1.56 -5.41
C ASP A 18 -21.65 1.33 -4.18
N ALA A 19 -21.39 0.04 -3.90
CA ALA A 19 -20.61 -0.32 -2.74
C ALA A 19 -19.22 0.29 -2.93
N PRO A 20 -18.66 0.94 -1.90
CA PRO A 20 -17.43 1.70 -2.09
C PRO A 20 -16.31 0.76 -2.53
N THR A 21 -15.67 1.07 -3.67
CA THR A 21 -14.63 0.24 -4.30
C THR A 21 -13.54 -0.15 -3.31
N ALA A 22 -13.04 -1.39 -3.39
CA ALA A 22 -11.98 -1.87 -2.52
C ALA A 22 -10.70 -1.02 -2.67
N ARG A 23 -10.02 -0.72 -1.55
CA ARG A 23 -8.73 -0.02 -1.53
C ARG A 23 -7.63 -1.03 -1.76
N LEU A 24 -7.06 -1.06 -2.97
CA LEU A 24 -6.20 -2.14 -3.43
C LEU A 24 -5.03 -1.60 -4.25
N ALA A 25 -3.86 -2.21 -4.05
CA ALA A 25 -2.68 -2.05 -4.90
C ALA A 25 -2.18 -3.43 -5.32
N LEU A 26 -1.92 -3.64 -6.61
CA LEU A 26 -1.51 -4.93 -7.17
C LEU A 26 -0.20 -4.80 -7.94
N LYS A 27 0.62 -5.86 -7.93
CA LYS A 27 1.79 -5.99 -8.80
C LYS A 27 1.37 -6.04 -10.26
N ALA A 28 2.15 -5.40 -11.12
CA ALA A 28 1.96 -5.47 -12.56
C ALA A 28 2.06 -6.92 -13.04
N THR A 29 1.21 -7.27 -14.01
CA THR A 29 1.20 -8.62 -14.59
C THR A 29 2.56 -8.94 -15.22
N GLY A 30 3.20 -10.01 -14.76
CA GLY A 30 4.51 -10.45 -15.26
C GLY A 30 5.72 -9.99 -14.43
N ALA A 31 5.52 -9.16 -13.41
CA ALA A 31 6.56 -8.91 -12.41
C ALA A 31 6.86 -10.19 -11.60
N SER A 32 8.10 -10.33 -11.11
CA SER A 32 8.47 -11.41 -10.20
C SER A 32 7.51 -11.45 -9.01
N ARG A 33 6.72 -12.53 -8.91
CA ARG A 33 5.82 -12.77 -7.79
C ARG A 33 6.65 -13.19 -6.59
N GLY A 34 6.98 -12.23 -5.74
CA GLY A 34 7.49 -12.50 -4.40
C GLY A 34 6.42 -13.20 -3.54
N LEU A 35 6.51 -13.13 -2.21
CA LEU A 35 5.49 -13.74 -1.33
C LEU A 35 4.12 -13.05 -1.39
N LEU A 36 4.06 -11.84 -1.95
CA LEU A 36 2.87 -11.01 -2.03
C LEU A 36 2.66 -10.54 -3.46
N ASP A 37 1.42 -10.60 -3.93
CA ASP A 37 0.95 -10.10 -5.22
C ASP A 37 0.40 -8.67 -5.13
N GLY A 38 0.26 -8.13 -3.91
CA GLY A 38 -0.24 -6.79 -3.66
C GLY A 38 -0.65 -6.56 -2.22
N ALA A 39 -1.42 -5.49 -2.01
CA ALA A 39 -1.94 -5.08 -0.72
C ALA A 39 -3.40 -4.65 -0.81
N TRP A 40 -4.14 -4.94 0.25
CA TRP A 40 -5.52 -4.58 0.45
C TRP A 40 -5.68 -3.87 1.79
N TRP A 41 -6.39 -2.73 1.78
CA TRP A 41 -6.70 -1.96 2.98
C TRP A 41 -8.21 -1.96 3.24
N PRO A 42 -8.74 -2.99 3.94
CA PRO A 42 -10.16 -3.06 4.29
C PRO A 42 -10.59 -1.85 5.12
N ARG A 43 -11.86 -1.46 5.03
CA ARG A 43 -12.43 -0.36 5.84
C ARG A 43 -12.82 -0.82 7.24
N SER A 44 -13.05 -2.12 7.42
CA SER A 44 -13.45 -2.74 8.68
C SER A 44 -12.87 -4.14 8.84
N ARG A 45 -13.07 -4.74 10.02
CA ARG A 45 -12.72 -6.16 10.30
C ARG A 45 -13.88 -7.12 10.02
N ASP A 46 -14.88 -6.69 9.25
CA ASP A 46 -16.04 -7.50 8.88
C ASP A 46 -15.86 -8.09 7.47
N LEU A 47 -15.41 -9.35 7.41
CA LEU A 47 -15.18 -10.04 6.14
C LEU A 47 -16.44 -10.14 5.26
N ALA A 48 -17.63 -10.26 5.86
CA ALA A 48 -18.87 -10.38 5.10
C ALA A 48 -19.20 -9.09 4.34
N ARG A 49 -18.80 -7.93 4.88
CA ARG A 49 -18.96 -6.62 4.24
C ARG A 49 -17.84 -6.30 3.25
N GLU A 50 -16.63 -6.71 3.57
CA GLU A 50 -15.44 -6.27 2.85
C GLU A 50 -15.11 -7.16 1.64
N LEU A 51 -15.31 -8.48 1.75
CA LEU A 51 -14.93 -9.42 0.69
C LEU A 51 -15.74 -9.29 -0.61
N PRO A 52 -17.06 -9.00 -0.61
CA PRO A 52 -17.79 -8.78 -1.86
C PRO A 52 -17.19 -7.66 -2.72
N ALA A 53 -16.87 -6.51 -2.11
CA ALA A 53 -16.27 -5.39 -2.83
C ALA A 53 -14.84 -5.70 -3.32
N LEU A 54 -14.07 -6.48 -2.56
CA LEU A 54 -12.77 -6.96 -3.01
C LEU A 54 -12.91 -7.89 -4.22
N ILE A 55 -13.76 -8.90 -4.13
CA ILE A 55 -13.94 -9.90 -5.19
C ILE A 55 -14.49 -9.27 -6.47
N ASP A 56 -15.43 -8.33 -6.37
CA ASP A 56 -15.97 -7.64 -7.54
C ASP A 56 -14.89 -6.88 -8.34
N VAL A 57 -13.83 -6.40 -7.68
CA VAL A 57 -12.68 -5.76 -8.34
C VAL A 57 -11.73 -6.81 -8.94
N LEU A 58 -11.50 -7.93 -8.26
CA LEU A 58 -10.48 -8.91 -8.65
C LEU A 58 -10.93 -9.90 -9.72
N ASP A 59 -12.20 -10.29 -9.71
CA ASP A 59 -12.77 -11.26 -10.64
C ASP A 59 -12.50 -10.90 -12.11
N PRO A 60 -12.73 -9.64 -12.57
CA PRO A 60 -12.43 -9.24 -13.95
C PRO A 60 -10.94 -9.14 -14.27
N LEU A 61 -10.10 -8.86 -13.26
CA LEU A 61 -8.66 -8.60 -13.45
C LEU A 61 -7.84 -9.88 -13.58
N TRP A 62 -8.23 -10.92 -12.86
CA TRP A 62 -7.43 -12.14 -12.72
C TRP A 62 -8.21 -13.40 -13.03
N GLY A 63 -9.53 -13.36 -12.86
CA GLY A 63 -10.43 -14.50 -13.04
C GLY A 63 -11.19 -14.80 -11.77
N ARG A 64 -12.27 -15.57 -11.93
CA ARG A 64 -13.24 -15.85 -10.85
C ARG A 64 -12.57 -16.45 -9.62
N ILE A 65 -12.66 -15.76 -8.49
CA ILE A 65 -12.20 -16.25 -7.20
C ILE A 65 -13.17 -17.31 -6.69
N THR A 66 -12.66 -18.44 -6.20
CA THR A 66 -13.50 -19.54 -5.73
C THR A 66 -13.27 -19.86 -4.26
N ARG A 67 -12.08 -19.56 -3.74
CA ARG A 67 -11.73 -19.74 -2.33
C ARG A 67 -10.89 -18.60 -1.81
N ILE A 68 -11.09 -18.29 -0.55
CA ILE A 68 -10.29 -17.34 0.23
C ILE A 68 -9.83 -18.04 1.50
N ALA A 69 -8.64 -17.72 1.98
CA ALA A 69 -8.17 -18.11 3.31
C ALA A 69 -7.59 -16.91 4.05
N VAL A 70 -7.90 -16.82 5.35
CA VAL A 70 -7.43 -15.77 6.27
C VAL A 70 -6.86 -16.38 7.55
N ASN A 71 -5.97 -15.68 8.23
CA ASN A 71 -5.66 -16.03 9.62
C ASN A 71 -6.66 -15.33 10.56
N PRO A 72 -7.36 -16.05 11.46
CA PRO A 72 -8.44 -15.48 12.26
C PRO A 72 -7.97 -14.47 13.32
N THR A 73 -6.66 -14.29 13.56
CA THR A 73 -6.09 -13.43 14.61
C THR A 73 -6.67 -12.01 14.62
N HIS A 74 -6.95 -11.43 13.44
CA HIS A 74 -7.49 -10.07 13.32
C HIS A 74 -8.92 -9.99 12.80
N TRP A 75 -9.60 -11.13 12.62
CA TRP A 75 -10.94 -11.22 12.07
C TRP A 75 -11.90 -11.81 13.11
N PRO A 76 -12.71 -10.97 13.80
CA PRO A 76 -13.60 -11.43 14.86
C PRO A 76 -14.59 -12.52 14.41
N VAL A 77 -15.02 -12.45 13.15
CA VAL A 77 -15.92 -13.43 12.53
C VAL A 77 -15.35 -13.80 11.17
N VAL A 78 -15.18 -15.11 10.96
CA VAL A 78 -14.82 -15.67 9.65
C VAL A 78 -16.02 -16.45 9.12
N PRO A 79 -16.81 -15.88 8.18
CA PRO A 79 -17.92 -16.63 7.56
C PRO A 79 -17.35 -17.82 6.79
N ARG A 80 -18.11 -18.91 6.61
CA ARG A 80 -17.64 -20.06 5.81
C ARG A 80 -17.82 -19.86 4.32
N GLN A 81 -18.78 -19.01 3.94
CA GLN A 81 -19.16 -18.74 2.57
C GLN A 81 -19.64 -17.29 2.46
N ILE A 82 -19.32 -16.65 1.34
CA ILE A 82 -19.77 -15.30 1.04
C ILE A 82 -20.41 -15.28 -0.35
N PRO A 83 -21.68 -14.85 -0.47
CA PRO A 83 -22.28 -14.60 -1.76
C PRO A 83 -21.69 -13.31 -2.35
N VAL A 84 -21.26 -13.40 -3.60
CA VAL A 84 -20.75 -12.29 -4.41
C VAL A 84 -21.48 -12.27 -5.74
N ARG A 85 -21.17 -11.31 -6.61
CA ARG A 85 -21.92 -11.18 -7.87
C ARG A 85 -21.71 -12.43 -8.74
N GLY A 86 -22.79 -13.19 -8.90
CA GLY A 86 -22.84 -14.36 -9.78
C GLY A 86 -22.17 -15.64 -9.23
N HIS A 87 -21.71 -15.68 -7.98
CA HIS A 87 -21.23 -16.91 -7.33
C HIS A 87 -21.08 -16.82 -5.81
N VAL A 88 -20.69 -17.94 -5.20
CA VAL A 88 -20.36 -18.03 -3.78
C VAL A 88 -18.88 -18.37 -3.65
N VAL A 89 -18.16 -17.62 -2.83
CA VAL A 89 -16.77 -17.88 -2.48
C VAL A 89 -16.71 -18.62 -1.15
N LYS A 90 -15.93 -19.70 -1.09
CA LYS A 90 -15.68 -20.42 0.16
C LYS A 90 -14.57 -19.72 0.93
N VAL A 91 -14.77 -19.52 2.22
CA VAL A 91 -13.81 -18.86 3.10
C VAL A 91 -13.30 -19.88 4.12
N GLY A 92 -12.01 -20.12 4.07
CA GLY A 92 -11.24 -20.96 4.99
C GLY A 92 -10.39 -20.10 5.94
N TRP A 93 -9.80 -20.74 6.94
CA TRP A 93 -8.96 -20.07 7.91
C TRP A 93 -7.87 -21.03 8.42
N PHE A 94 -6.68 -20.48 8.63
CA PHE A 94 -5.50 -21.21 9.12
C PHE A 94 -4.77 -20.33 10.14
N THR A 95 -4.47 -20.86 11.32
CA THR A 95 -3.85 -20.08 12.40
C THR A 95 -2.33 -20.09 12.34
N THR A 96 -1.74 -21.22 11.94
CA THR A 96 -0.28 -21.44 12.07
C THR A 96 0.44 -21.27 10.74
N GLU A 97 -0.17 -21.72 9.65
CA GLU A 97 0.42 -21.76 8.31
C GLU A 97 0.26 -20.44 7.54
N LEU A 98 -0.69 -19.60 7.97
CA LEU A 98 -1.04 -18.36 7.29
C LEU A 98 -0.69 -17.16 8.17
N ASP A 99 0.03 -16.21 7.59
CA ASP A 99 0.43 -14.97 8.26
C ASP A 99 -0.82 -14.14 8.69
N PRO A 100 -0.84 -13.58 9.92
CA PRO A 100 -1.94 -12.74 10.44
C PRO A 100 -2.34 -11.57 9.53
N HIS A 101 -1.38 -11.00 8.81
CA HIS A 101 -1.57 -9.87 7.92
C HIS A 101 -1.69 -10.28 6.46
N LYS A 102 -2.05 -11.54 6.17
CA LYS A 102 -2.19 -12.04 4.80
C LYS A 102 -3.56 -12.61 4.53
N ILE A 103 -4.05 -12.34 3.33
CA ILE A 103 -5.22 -12.99 2.74
C ILE A 103 -4.79 -13.72 1.47
N LEU A 104 -5.19 -14.98 1.36
CA LEU A 104 -4.89 -15.85 0.23
C LEU A 104 -6.17 -16.01 -0.59
N LEU A 105 -6.08 -15.74 -1.90
CA LEU A 105 -7.17 -15.91 -2.85
C LEU A 105 -6.80 -16.98 -3.87
N LEU A 106 -7.76 -17.85 -4.20
CA LEU A 106 -7.60 -18.91 -5.19
C LEU A 106 -8.63 -18.77 -6.29
N SER A 107 -8.15 -18.87 -7.51
CA SER A 107 -8.92 -19.07 -8.73
C SER A 107 -8.54 -20.42 -9.33
N TYR A 108 -9.53 -21.19 -9.81
CA TYR A 108 -9.25 -22.45 -10.49
C TYR A 108 -8.59 -22.26 -11.86
N THR A 109 -8.77 -21.09 -12.48
CA THR A 109 -8.24 -20.80 -13.82
C THR A 109 -6.94 -20.02 -13.78
N ALA A 110 -6.70 -19.24 -12.72
CA ALA A 110 -5.59 -18.28 -12.67
C ALA A 110 -4.60 -18.50 -11.52
N GLY A 111 -4.87 -19.46 -10.64
CA GLY A 111 -3.95 -19.90 -9.60
C GLY A 111 -4.19 -19.23 -8.25
N ARG A 112 -3.11 -18.75 -7.62
CA ARG A 112 -3.10 -18.18 -6.26
C ARG A 112 -2.64 -16.72 -6.27
N TRP A 113 -3.28 -15.90 -5.43
CA TRP A 113 -2.81 -14.58 -5.02
C TRP A 113 -2.67 -14.48 -3.51
N ASP A 114 -1.59 -13.86 -3.07
CA ASP A 114 -1.32 -13.53 -1.67
C ASP A 114 -1.30 -12.01 -1.51
N LEU A 115 -2.26 -11.45 -0.76
CA LEU A 115 -2.31 -10.01 -0.52
C LEU A 115 -1.97 -9.69 0.93
N LEU A 116 -1.20 -8.62 1.13
CA LEU A 116 -1.06 -7.97 2.44
C LEU A 116 -2.41 -7.38 2.86
N VAL A 117 -2.79 -7.58 4.12
CA VAL A 117 -3.93 -6.96 4.78
C VAL A 117 -3.42 -5.86 5.70
N ILE A 118 -3.67 -4.61 5.31
CA ILE A 118 -3.36 -3.44 6.12
C ILE A 118 -4.52 -3.24 7.11
N PRO A 119 -4.28 -3.16 8.43
CA PRO A 119 -5.35 -2.91 9.40
C PRO A 119 -6.18 -1.65 9.08
N PRO A 120 -7.50 -1.66 9.30
CA PRO A 120 -8.36 -0.52 8.94
C PRO A 120 -8.00 0.76 9.70
N GLY A 121 -7.42 0.63 10.91
CA GLY A 121 -6.95 1.75 11.73
C GLY A 121 -5.56 2.29 11.40
N THR A 122 -4.87 1.72 10.40
CA THR A 122 -3.58 2.24 9.94
C THR A 122 -3.77 3.62 9.30
N GLY A 123 -2.94 4.60 9.70
CA GLY A 123 -2.98 5.95 9.14
C GLY A 123 -2.72 5.97 7.62
N ALA A 124 -3.31 6.93 6.91
CA ALA A 124 -3.29 6.96 5.45
C ALA A 124 -1.87 6.99 4.85
N ALA A 125 -0.95 7.75 5.45
CA ALA A 125 0.44 7.81 5.00
C ALA A 125 1.16 6.45 5.14
N SER A 126 1.00 5.78 6.29
CA SER A 126 1.57 4.45 6.52
C SER A 126 0.92 3.40 5.62
N ALA A 127 -0.40 3.45 5.43
CA ALA A 127 -1.10 2.55 4.51
C ALA A 127 -0.61 2.73 3.06
N ALA A 128 -0.39 3.97 2.62
CA ALA A 128 0.16 4.26 1.29
C ALA A 128 1.58 3.69 1.12
N ARG A 129 2.46 3.84 2.13
CA ARG A 129 3.80 3.24 2.12
C ARG A 129 3.76 1.73 2.08
N LEU A 130 2.92 1.09 2.91
CA LEU A 130 2.73 -0.36 2.91
C LEU A 130 2.21 -0.89 1.56
N MET A 131 1.22 -0.21 0.97
CA MET A 131 0.70 -0.57 -0.35
C MET A 131 1.78 -0.47 -1.42
N LYS A 132 2.55 0.62 -1.42
CA LYS A 132 3.66 0.83 -2.34
C LYS A 132 4.72 -0.27 -2.17
N ALA A 133 5.13 -0.54 -0.94
CA ALA A 133 6.11 -1.58 -0.62
C ALA A 133 5.64 -2.97 -1.09
N ALA A 134 4.38 -3.34 -0.86
CA ALA A 134 3.87 -4.65 -1.31
C ALA A 134 3.94 -4.83 -2.84
N VAL A 135 3.77 -3.74 -3.60
CA VAL A 135 3.79 -3.76 -5.06
C VAL A 135 5.21 -3.65 -5.62
N GLU A 136 6.06 -2.80 -5.05
CA GLU A 136 7.39 -2.49 -5.61
C GLU A 136 8.51 -3.39 -5.10
N TYR A 137 8.33 -4.08 -3.97
CA TYR A 137 9.39 -4.85 -3.35
C TYR A 137 9.91 -5.96 -4.29
N ASP A 138 11.20 -5.88 -4.59
CA ASP A 138 12.00 -6.75 -5.46
C ASP A 138 13.13 -7.49 -4.70
N GLY A 139 13.24 -7.27 -3.39
CA GLY A 139 14.19 -7.93 -2.50
C GLY A 139 13.82 -9.38 -2.15
N PRO A 140 14.55 -10.01 -1.21
CA PRO A 140 14.29 -11.38 -0.80
C PRO A 140 12.86 -11.56 -0.25
N PRO A 141 12.17 -12.66 -0.56
CA PRO A 141 10.95 -13.12 0.10
C PRO A 141 10.63 -12.52 1.48
N LEU A 142 9.75 -11.51 1.54
CA LEU A 142 9.34 -10.87 2.79
C LEU A 142 7.90 -11.27 3.16
N THR A 143 7.68 -11.63 4.42
CA THR A 143 6.33 -11.96 4.92
C THR A 143 5.49 -10.71 5.12
N ALA A 144 4.16 -10.87 5.18
CA ALA A 144 3.26 -9.75 5.43
C ALA A 144 3.51 -9.13 6.82
N SER A 145 3.73 -9.96 7.84
CA SER A 145 4.09 -9.51 9.19
C SER A 145 5.44 -8.78 9.24
N ALA A 146 6.44 -9.22 8.48
CA ALA A 146 7.72 -8.52 8.40
C ALA A 146 7.57 -7.13 7.75
N LEU A 147 6.71 -7.01 6.72
CA LEU A 147 6.45 -5.73 6.07
C LEU A 147 5.73 -4.76 7.02
N MET A 148 4.79 -5.28 7.82
CA MET A 148 4.11 -4.51 8.86
C MET A 148 5.07 -4.06 9.97
N ALA A 149 6.00 -4.93 10.39
CA ALA A 149 7.00 -4.60 11.42
C ALA A 149 7.96 -3.50 10.94
N ALA A 150 8.47 -3.60 9.71
CA ALA A 150 9.36 -2.60 9.14
C ALA A 150 8.72 -1.20 9.05
N GLU A 151 7.42 -1.11 8.74
CA GLU A 151 6.69 0.16 8.76
C GLU A 151 6.47 0.69 10.20
N ALA A 152 6.30 -0.20 11.18
CA ALA A 152 6.14 0.21 12.59
C ALA A 152 7.45 0.75 13.20
N GLU A 153 8.59 0.24 12.73
CA GLU A 153 9.94 0.69 13.15
C GLU A 153 10.41 1.93 12.39
N SER A 154 9.73 2.29 11.29
CA SER A 154 10.05 3.49 10.54
C SER A 154 9.71 4.74 11.37
N PRO A 155 10.66 5.69 11.57
CA PRO A 155 10.37 6.92 12.30
C PRO A 155 9.22 7.66 11.60
N HIS A 156 8.04 7.69 12.21
CA HIS A 156 6.98 8.58 11.76
C HIS A 156 7.45 10.01 12.03
N ASP A 157 7.72 10.77 10.97
CA ASP A 157 7.64 12.23 11.05
C ASP A 157 6.20 12.54 11.47
N VAL A 158 6.03 12.83 12.76
CA VAL A 158 4.76 13.21 13.34
C VAL A 158 4.38 14.48 12.62
N SER A 159 3.44 14.34 11.68
CA SER A 159 2.78 15.38 10.93
C SER A 159 2.94 16.76 11.59
N ALA A 160 3.59 17.67 10.88
CA ALA A 160 3.75 19.10 11.16
C ALA A 160 2.42 19.89 11.28
N ALA A 161 1.32 19.23 11.65
CA ALA A 161 0.00 19.81 11.83
C ALA A 161 -0.34 20.09 13.31
N ASP A 162 0.52 19.71 14.25
CA ASP A 162 0.42 20.11 15.67
C ASP A 162 1.73 20.71 16.18
N ARG A 163 2.30 21.61 15.37
CA ARG A 163 3.19 22.63 15.89
C ARG A 163 2.55 23.94 15.46
N THR A 164 1.66 24.47 16.30
CA THR A 164 1.51 25.93 16.34
C THR A 164 2.91 26.40 16.69
N PRO A 165 3.67 27.06 15.79
CA PRO A 165 4.90 27.69 16.21
C PRO A 165 4.45 28.70 17.27
N ASP A 166 4.95 28.57 18.49
CA ASP A 166 4.76 29.63 19.47
C ASP A 166 5.33 30.89 18.82
N PRO A 167 4.55 31.97 18.64
CA PRO A 167 5.05 33.21 18.05
C PRO A 167 6.29 33.76 18.79
N GLU A 168 6.58 33.32 20.03
CA GLU A 168 7.80 33.70 20.75
C GLU A 168 9.09 33.02 20.25
N GLU A 169 9.06 31.80 19.69
CA GLU A 169 10.31 31.12 19.27
C GLU A 169 10.88 31.64 17.92
N ALA A 170 10.08 32.40 17.16
CA ALA A 170 10.54 33.04 15.93
C ALA A 170 11.32 34.35 16.18
N GLU A 171 11.20 34.94 17.38
CA GLU A 171 11.78 36.24 17.70
C GLU A 171 13.17 36.16 18.38
N GLU A 172 13.55 35.02 18.96
CA GLU A 172 14.85 34.87 19.65
C GLU A 172 16.03 34.47 18.74
N SER A 173 15.84 34.39 17.41
CA SER A 173 16.89 33.89 16.49
C SER A 173 17.77 34.98 15.86
N TRP A 174 17.54 36.28 16.09
CA TRP A 174 18.32 37.32 15.40
C TRP A 174 18.70 38.53 16.26
N GLU A 175 19.72 38.36 17.10
CA GLU A 175 20.62 39.45 17.48
C GLU A 175 22.08 39.02 17.31
N TYR A 176 22.59 39.13 16.08
CA TYR A 176 24.03 39.30 15.85
C TYR A 176 24.24 40.29 14.70
N GLU A 177 23.91 41.56 14.96
CA GLU A 177 24.28 42.69 14.11
C GLU A 177 25.39 43.49 14.82
N GLY A 178 26.57 43.57 14.21
CA GLY A 178 27.72 44.19 14.85
C GLY A 178 28.98 44.28 14.00
N GLY A 179 28.88 44.87 12.79
CA GLY A 179 29.96 45.73 12.29
C GLY A 179 30.63 45.36 10.96
N ALA A 180 30.23 46.06 9.89
CA ALA A 180 31.14 46.52 8.82
C ALA A 180 32.14 47.54 9.42
N SER A 181 33.33 47.87 8.92
CA SER A 181 33.94 47.87 7.58
C SER A 181 35.46 48.12 7.83
N SER A 182 36.43 47.73 7.01
CA SER A 182 36.89 48.55 5.87
C SER A 182 38.13 47.93 5.17
N ILE A 183 38.08 47.98 3.83
CA ILE A 183 39.12 48.33 2.82
C ILE A 183 40.51 47.65 2.72
N HIS A 184 40.68 46.94 1.59
CA HIS A 184 41.65 47.13 0.49
C HIS A 184 43.14 47.44 0.78
N THR A 185 44.04 46.57 0.28
CA THR A 185 45.14 46.91 -0.66
C THR A 185 45.75 45.64 -1.31
N ILE A 186 45.48 45.51 -2.61
CA ILE A 186 46.33 45.16 -3.77
C ILE A 186 47.55 44.24 -3.59
N GLY A 187 47.64 43.21 -4.46
CA GLY A 187 48.94 42.71 -4.96
C GLY A 187 48.98 41.27 -5.51
N THR A 188 48.39 41.00 -6.68
CA THR A 188 48.83 39.91 -7.60
C THR A 188 50.18 40.31 -8.24
N PRO A 189 51.01 39.42 -8.86
CA PRO A 189 50.67 38.09 -9.38
C PRO A 189 51.77 37.00 -9.34
N LEU A 190 51.42 35.84 -9.92
CA LEU A 190 52.15 35.13 -11.00
C LEU A 190 52.77 33.75 -10.68
N THR A 191 52.54 32.85 -11.64
CA THR A 191 53.39 31.69 -12.03
C THR A 191 53.15 30.41 -11.21
N ALA A 192 53.06 29.20 -11.76
CA ALA A 192 52.91 28.67 -13.10
C ALA A 192 52.58 27.17 -12.92
N ALA A 193 51.67 26.62 -13.72
CA ALA A 193 51.71 25.21 -14.08
C ALA A 193 52.85 25.05 -15.11
N PRO A 194 53.52 23.88 -15.26
CA PRO A 194 52.84 22.81 -15.98
C PRO A 194 53.32 21.35 -15.71
N GLU A 195 52.57 20.43 -16.33
CA GLU A 195 52.96 19.12 -16.88
C GLU A 195 53.04 17.84 -16.02
N ARG A 196 52.35 16.83 -16.56
CA ARG A 196 52.47 15.38 -16.31
C ARG A 196 53.84 14.88 -16.79
N PRO A 197 54.28 13.71 -16.30
CA PRO A 197 54.32 12.59 -17.24
C PRO A 197 53.89 11.24 -16.66
N SER A 198 53.40 10.41 -17.58
CA SER A 198 53.12 8.99 -17.49
C SER A 198 54.31 8.17 -16.97
N ARG A 199 54.05 7.10 -16.19
CA ARG A 199 54.80 5.84 -16.36
C ARG A 199 54.03 4.62 -15.87
N LEU A 200 54.01 3.64 -16.77
CA LEU A 200 53.49 2.29 -16.71
C LEU A 200 54.57 1.39 -16.08
N ILE A 201 54.24 0.56 -15.09
CA ILE A 201 55.07 -0.59 -14.67
C ILE A 201 54.16 -1.79 -14.40
N VAL A 202 54.51 -2.89 -15.08
CA VAL A 202 53.98 -4.25 -15.04
C VAL A 202 54.76 -5.09 -14.03
N GLY A 203 54.12 -6.13 -13.48
CA GLY A 203 54.75 -7.30 -12.83
C GLY A 203 54.13 -7.57 -11.46
N MET A 204 53.71 -8.79 -11.09
CA MET A 204 53.88 -10.13 -11.66
C MET A 204 52.77 -11.03 -11.09
#